data_AF-A0A661INR2-F1
#
_entry.id   AF-A0A661INR2-F1
#
_cell.length_a   1.000
_cell.length_b   1.000
_cell.length_c   1.000
_cell.angle_alpha   90.00
_cell.angle_beta   90.00
_cell.angle_gamma   90.00
#
_symmetry.space_group_name_H-M   'P 1'
#
loop_
_entity.id
_entity.type
_entity.pdbx_description
1 polymer ?
#
loop_
_entity_poly.entity_id
_entity_poly.type
_entity_poly.pdbx_seq_one_letter_code
_entity_poly.pdbx_strand_id
1 'polypeptide(L)' 'MKRVTVLDNRFEADVFSDALSKEGIPHLVRSFEDTAYDGIYVSQKGWGEILVYEEHFERAKEIIEEARRGFD' A
#
# COMPACT_ATOMS: atom_id res chain seq x y z
N MET A 1 -0.76 -12.64 6.68
CA MET A 1 -0.40 -11.28 6.20
C MET A 1 -1.37 -10.29 6.80
N LYS A 2 -0.89 -9.11 7.20
CA LYS A 2 -1.65 -8.05 7.86
C LYS A 2 -1.60 -6.79 6.99
N ARG A 3 -2.76 -6.15 6.82
CA ARG A 3 -2.88 -4.92 6.02
C ARG A 3 -2.32 -3.74 6.79
N VAL A 4 -1.37 -3.03 6.19
CA VAL A 4 -0.73 -1.84 6.77
C VAL A 4 -1.54 -0.59 6.44
N THR A 5 -1.83 -0.37 5.16
CA THR A 5 -2.56 0.82 4.69
C THR A 5 -3.39 0.52 3.44
N VAL A 6 -4.36 1.39 3.17
CA VAL A 6 -5.08 1.48 1.89
C VAL A 6 -4.41 2.58 1.07
N LEU A 7 -4.25 2.31 -0.22
CA LEU A 7 -3.61 3.17 -1.21
C LEU A 7 -4.69 3.93 -1.96
N ASP A 8 -4.55 5.24 -2.12
CA ASP A 8 -5.51 6.06 -2.88
C ASP A 8 -5.27 5.99 -4.38
N ASN A 9 -4.04 5.74 -4.81
CA ASN A 9 -3.64 5.64 -6.21
C ASN A 9 -2.37 4.78 -6.38
N ARG A 10 -2.01 4.51 -7.64
CA ARG A 10 -0.80 3.76 -8.00
C ARG A 10 0.50 4.46 -7.57
N PHE A 11 0.52 5.80 -7.55
CA PHE A 11 1.71 6.54 -7.14
C PHE A 11 2.06 6.31 -5.67
N GLU A 12 1.07 6.34 -4.77
CA GLU A 12 1.28 5.96 -3.37
C GLU A 12 1.80 4.52 -3.24
N ALA A 13 1.28 3.61 -4.08
CA ALA A 13 1.71 2.22 -4.09
C ALA A 13 3.20 2.09 -4.40
N ASP A 14 3.64 2.75 -5.48
CA ASP A 14 5.03 2.72 -5.93
C ASP A 14 5.97 3.33 -4.88
N VAL A 15 5.57 4.46 -4.29
CA VAL A 15 6.32 5.14 -3.24
C VAL A 15 6.49 4.28 -1.99
N PHE A 16 5.39 3.76 -1.44
CA PHE A 16 5.44 3.00 -0.20
C PHE A 16 6.12 1.64 -0.43
N SER A 17 5.91 1.03 -1.59
CA SER A 17 6.62 -0.19 -1.99
C SER A 17 8.13 0.02 -2.02
N ASP A 18 8.61 1.09 -2.65
CA ASP A 18 10.02 1.41 -2.72
C ASP A 18 10.62 1.69 -1.33
N ALA A 19 9.90 2.42 -0.47
CA ALA A 19 10.32 2.68 0.90
C ALA A 19 10.47 1.38 1.73
N LEU A 20 9.50 0.46 1.64
CA LEU A 20 9.57 -0.84 2.32
C LEU A 20 10.68 -1.73 1.73
N SER A 21 10.87 -1.71 0.42
CA SER A 21 11.95 -2.45 -0.25
C SER A 21 13.34 -1.98 0.17
N LYS A 22 13.56 -0.67 0.33
CA LYS A 22 14.82 -0.10 0.80
C LYS A 22 15.19 -0.57 2.22
N GLU A 23 14.18 -0.75 3.06
CA GLU A 23 14.33 -1.26 4.43
C GLU A 23 14.35 -2.80 4.49
N GLY A 24 14.28 -3.48 3.35
CA GLY A 24 14.34 -4.94 3.25
C GLY A 24 13.08 -5.64 3.75
N ILE A 25 11.93 -4.96 3.78
CA ILE A 25 10.67 -5.52 4.28
C ILE A 25 9.91 -6.24 3.17
N PRO A 26 9.68 -7.56 3.30
CA PRO A 26 8.81 -8.30 2.39
C PRO A 26 7.37 -7.79 2.49
N HIS A 27 6.82 -7.37 1.36
CA HIS A 27 5.48 -6.81 1.28
C HIS A 27 4.78 -7.25 -0.01
N LEU A 28 3.46 -7.11 -0.02
CA LEU A 28 2.58 -7.38 -1.16
C LEU A 28 1.70 -6.16 -1.40
N VAL A 29 1.74 -5.64 -2.62
CA VAL A 29 0.82 -4.61 -3.10
C VAL A 29 -0.33 -5.32 -3.82
N ARG A 30 -1.56 -5.07 -3.38
CA ARG A 30 -2.77 -5.62 -4.01
C ARG A 30 -3.65 -4.49 -4.53
N SER A 31 -3.82 -4.39 -5.85
CA SER A 31 -4.75 -3.46 -6.48
C SER A 31 -6.19 -3.98 -6.34
N PHE A 32 -7.16 -3.09 -6.18
CA PHE A 32 -8.59 -3.43 -6.27
C PHE A 32 -9.09 -3.38 -7.72
N GLU A 33 -8.34 -2.71 -8.60
CA GLU A 33 -8.60 -2.57 -10.04
C GLU A 33 -8.65 -3.93 -10.77
N ASP A 34 -7.79 -4.88 -10.40
CA ASP A 34 -7.78 -6.23 -11.01
C ASP A 34 -9.09 -7.02 -10.80
N THR A 35 -9.96 -6.57 -9.88
CA THR A 35 -11.28 -7.17 -9.63
C THR A 35 -12.43 -6.48 -10.37
N ALA A 36 -12.20 -5.32 -10.97
CA ALA A 36 -13.23 -4.54 -11.65
C ALA A 36 -13.34 -4.93 -13.13
N TYR A 37 -13.87 -6.13 -13.40
CA TYR A 37 -14.53 -6.36 -14.68
C TYR A 37 -15.84 -5.55 -14.71
N ASP A 38 -16.16 -4.97 -15.87
CA ASP A 38 -17.46 -4.38 -16.22
C ASP A 38 -17.72 -2.88 -15.92
N GLY A 39 -16.72 -2.01 -16.13
CA GLY A 39 -16.95 -0.64 -16.63
C GLY A 39 -17.72 0.35 -15.74
N ILE A 40 -18.11 0.00 -14.51
CA ILE A 40 -18.80 0.88 -13.57
C ILE A 40 -17.88 1.09 -12.36
N TYR A 41 -16.98 2.06 -12.51
CA TYR A 41 -15.96 2.42 -11.53
C TYR A 41 -16.61 3.10 -10.31
N VAL A 42 -16.69 2.40 -9.17
CA VAL A 42 -17.14 3.00 -7.89
C VAL A 42 -15.89 3.38 -7.08
N SER A 43 -15.39 4.60 -7.30
CA SER A 43 -14.31 5.23 -6.54
C SER A 43 -14.75 5.53 -5.09
N GLN A 44 -14.87 4.52 -4.23
CA GLN A 44 -15.13 4.73 -2.79
C GLN A 44 -14.17 3.96 -1.86
N LYS A 45 -13.30 3.09 -2.39
CA LYS A 45 -12.48 2.17 -1.57
C LYS A 45 -10.95 2.36 -1.65
N GLY A 46 -10.46 3.34 -2.42
CA GLY A 46 -9.04 3.48 -2.78
C GLY A 46 -8.65 2.61 -3.99
N TRP A 47 -7.39 2.69 -4.41
CA TRP A 47 -6.78 1.95 -5.51
C TRP A 47 -6.31 0.55 -5.12
N GLY A 48 -5.83 0.37 -3.88
CA GLY A 48 -5.29 -0.91 -3.43
C GLY A 48 -4.92 -0.93 -1.94
N GLU A 49 -4.17 -1.96 -1.53
CA GLU A 49 -3.69 -2.12 -0.16
C GLU A 49 -2.28 -2.71 -0.11
N ILE A 50 -1.53 -2.36 0.95
CA ILE A 50 -0.23 -2.98 1.25
C ILE A 50 -0.39 -3.97 2.39
N LEU A 51 0.12 -5.18 2.15
CA LEU A 51 0.09 -6.31 3.07
C LEU A 51 1.53 -6.73 3.41
N VAL A 52 1.78 -7.01 4.69
CA VAL A 52 3.09 -7.51 5.16
C VAL A 52 2.90 -8.74 6.05
N TYR A 53 4.00 -9.44 6.36
CA TYR A 53 3.98 -10.43 7.44
C TYR A 53 3.76 -9.74 8.78
N GLU A 54 3.09 -10.42 9.71
CA GLU A 54 2.69 -9.82 10.99
C GLU A 54 3.90 -9.34 11.81
N GLU A 55 5.03 -10.04 11.70
CA GLU A 55 6.30 -9.67 12.31
C GLU A 55 6.86 -8.32 11.83
N HIS A 56 6.49 -7.88 10.62
CA HIS A 56 6.95 -6.61 10.03
C HIS A 56 5.89 -5.51 10.12
N PHE A 57 4.71 -5.78 10.69
CA PHE A 57 3.59 -4.83 10.64
C PHE A 57 3.90 -3.47 11.27
N GLU A 58 4.45 -3.46 12.48
CA GLU A 58 4.76 -2.19 13.17
C GLU A 58 5.84 -1.41 12.42
N ARG A 59 6.93 -2.09 12.01
CA ARG A 59 8.00 -1.44 11.26
C ARG A 59 7.54 -0.90 9.90
N ALA A 60 6.76 -1.68 9.17
CA ALA A 60 6.20 -1.26 7.89
C ALA A 60 5.26 -0.06 8.05
N LYS A 61 4.46 -0.04 9.12
CA LYS A 61 3.59 1.09 9.44
C LYS A 61 4.38 2.36 9.70
N GLU A 62 5.46 2.31 10.48
CA GLU A 62 6.33 3.45 10.74
C GLU A 62 6.91 4.03 9.43
N ILE A 63 7.48 3.17 8.59
CA ILE A 63 8.09 3.58 7.31
C ILE A 63 7.06 4.24 6.38
N ILE A 64 5.85 3.70 6.32
CA ILE A 64 4.78 4.27 5.48
C ILE A 64 4.33 5.64 6.01
N GLU A 65 4.21 5.79 7.33
CA GLU A 65 3.86 7.09 7.94
C GLU A 65 4.95 8.15 7.72
N GLU A 66 6.23 7.75 7.82
CA GLU A 66 7.36 8.62 7.49
C GLU A 66 7.37 9.01 6.02
N ALA A 67 7.16 8.04 5.11
CA ALA A 67 7.06 8.30 3.69
C ALA A 67 5.91 9.28 3.41
N ARG A 68 4.72 9.04 3.96
CA ARG A 68 3.52 9.88 3.77
C ARG A 68 3.75 11.34 4.18
N ARG A 69 4.46 11.59 5.29
CA ARG A 69 4.82 12.95 5.73
C ARG A 69 5.78 13.69 4.79
N GLY A 70 6.53 12.96 3.97
CA GLY A 70 7.41 13.56 2.96
C GLY A 70 6.67 14.14 1.74
N PHE A 71 5.34 13.97 1.65
CA PHE A 71 4.50 14.41 0.53
C PHE A 71 3.60 15.62 0.84
N ASP A 72 3.58 16.13 2.09
CA ASP A 72 2.84 17.34 2.48
C ASP A 72 3.63 18.64 2.21
#